data_AF-A0A800FZP4-F1
#
_entry.id   AF-A0A800FZP4-F1
#
_cell.length_a   1.000
_cell.length_b   1.000
_cell.length_c   1.000
_cell.angle_alpha   90.00
_cell.angle_beta   90.00
_cell.angle_gamma   90.00
#
_symmetry.space_group_name_H-M   'P 1'
#
loop_
_entity.id
_entity.type
_entity.pdbx_description
1 polymer ?
#
loop_
_entity_poly.entity_id
_entity_poly.type
_entity_poly.pdbx_seq_one_letter_code
_entity_poly.pdbx_strand_id
1 'polypeptide(L)'
;MGLEVELEEVLTAPLAAASWLERKGLWNLALRVGPATYADFAHFTMNETSPQAVVIGDMGKDWDFTMLNEAFQHIMDGATFIALHRNPHWDTGDGLAMDAGAFVTALEYATKKKAKILGKPSRAFFVAAAESMGVDLFNMAVVGDDLKTDIEGANTCDSASILV
;
A
#
# COMPACT_ATOMS: atom_id res chain seq x y z
N MET A 1 14.10 -14.89 14.74
CA MET A 1 13.15 -15.97 14.38
C MET A 1 13.82 -17.19 13.74
N GLY A 2 15.16 -17.21 13.54
CA GLY A 2 15.85 -18.41 13.04
C GLY A 2 15.58 -18.75 11.57
N LEU A 3 15.03 -17.80 10.81
CA LEU A 3 14.82 -17.91 9.37
C LEU A 3 15.99 -17.22 8.66
N GLU A 4 16.58 -17.90 7.67
CA GLU A 4 17.51 -17.31 6.71
C GLU A 4 16.67 -16.76 5.56
N VAL A 5 16.73 -15.43 5.36
CA VAL A 5 15.93 -14.70 4.36
C VAL A 5 16.80 -13.58 3.78
N GLU A 6 16.89 -13.52 2.46
CA GLU A 6 17.54 -12.44 1.73
C GLU A 6 16.55 -11.29 1.45
N LEU A 7 17.04 -10.07 1.24
CA LEU A 7 16.17 -8.90 1.02
C LEU A 7 15.32 -9.05 -0.25
N GLU A 8 15.86 -9.70 -1.27
CA GLU A 8 15.18 -9.97 -2.55
C GLU A 8 13.99 -10.93 -2.41
N GLU A 9 13.94 -11.70 -1.31
CA GLU A 9 12.82 -12.60 -0.99
C GLU A 9 11.67 -11.87 -0.29
N VAL A 10 11.84 -10.58 0.04
CA VAL A 10 10.86 -9.78 0.77
C VAL A 10 10.18 -8.79 -0.16
N LEU A 11 8.89 -8.98 -0.38
CA LEU A 11 8.03 -7.99 -1.02
C LEU A 11 7.08 -7.34 0.00
N THR A 12 7.08 -6.00 0.02
CA THR A 12 6.20 -5.20 0.87
C THR A 12 5.19 -4.41 0.04
N ALA A 13 4.11 -3.93 0.67
CA ALA A 13 3.14 -3.07 -0.02
C ALA A 13 3.77 -1.77 -0.57
N PRO A 14 4.68 -1.08 0.15
CA PRO A 14 5.51 -0.02 -0.42
C PRO A 14 6.24 -0.41 -1.71
N LEU A 15 6.97 -1.53 -1.73
CA LEU A 15 7.73 -1.97 -2.90
C LEU A 15 6.81 -2.31 -4.08
N ALA A 16 5.69 -2.98 -3.82
CA ALA A 16 4.66 -3.23 -4.84
C ALA A 16 4.08 -1.93 -5.40
N ALA A 17 3.86 -0.92 -4.54
CA ALA A 17 3.37 0.39 -4.95
C ALA A 17 4.40 1.18 -5.77
N ALA A 18 5.67 1.18 -5.36
CA ALA A 18 6.78 1.77 -6.10
C ALA A 18 6.85 1.17 -7.51
N SER A 19 6.90 -0.16 -7.61
CA SER A 19 6.95 -0.86 -8.90
C SER A 19 5.75 -0.53 -9.80
N TRP A 20 4.55 -0.39 -9.23
CA TRP A 20 3.36 0.03 -9.97
C TRP A 20 3.45 1.47 -10.47
N LEU A 21 3.96 2.40 -9.65
CA LEU A 21 4.16 3.82 -10.00
C LEU A 21 5.16 3.98 -11.16
N GLU A 22 6.27 3.25 -11.14
CA GLU A 22 7.27 3.23 -12.21
C GLU A 22 6.65 2.81 -13.55
N ARG A 23 5.91 1.69 -13.55
CA ARG A 23 5.20 1.20 -14.75
C ARG A 23 4.17 2.19 -15.29
N LYS A 24 3.62 3.04 -14.42
CA LYS A 24 2.69 4.11 -14.80
C LYS A 24 3.37 5.41 -15.22
N GLY A 25 4.69 5.52 -15.07
CA GLY A 25 5.44 6.74 -15.35
C GLY A 25 5.13 7.88 -14.38
N LEU A 26 4.71 7.56 -13.15
CA LEU A 26 4.40 8.54 -12.10
C LEU A 26 5.62 8.67 -11.18
N TRP A 27 6.51 9.60 -11.51
CA TRP A 27 7.82 9.74 -10.85
C TRP A 27 7.85 10.82 -9.76
N ASN A 28 6.80 11.62 -9.68
CA ASN A 28 6.70 12.79 -8.82
C ASN A 28 5.59 12.60 -7.78
N LEU A 29 5.96 12.46 -6.50
CA LEU A 29 5.08 11.94 -5.45
C LEU A 29 4.97 12.91 -4.26
N ALA A 30 3.80 12.91 -3.60
CA ALA A 30 3.65 13.34 -2.22
C ALA A 30 3.41 12.11 -1.35
N LEU A 31 4.24 11.92 -0.32
CA LEU A 31 4.16 10.75 0.55
C LEU A 31 3.54 11.12 1.89
N ARG A 32 2.60 10.29 2.36
CA ARG A 32 2.05 10.33 3.71
C ARG A 32 2.22 8.93 4.31
N VAL A 33 3.47 8.61 4.61
CA VAL A 33 3.94 7.32 5.13
C VAL A 33 4.97 7.56 6.24
N GLY A 34 5.17 6.56 7.10
CA GLY A 34 6.17 6.63 8.16
C GLY A 34 7.61 6.68 7.64
N PRO A 35 8.57 7.20 8.43
CA PRO A 35 9.97 7.41 8.01
C PRO A 35 10.67 6.19 7.41
N ALA A 36 10.40 4.98 7.94
CA ALA A 36 11.00 3.75 7.45
C ALA A 36 10.63 3.43 5.99
N THR A 37 9.41 3.83 5.57
CA THR A 37 8.88 3.56 4.24
C THR A 37 9.48 4.47 3.16
N TYR A 38 10.12 5.58 3.52
CA TYR A 38 10.73 6.49 2.54
C TYR A 38 11.84 5.82 1.73
N ALA A 39 12.56 4.85 2.31
CA ALA A 39 13.63 4.15 1.62
C ALA A 39 13.12 3.44 0.35
N ASP A 40 11.91 2.87 0.40
CA ASP A 40 11.27 2.16 -0.73
C ASP A 40 10.91 3.11 -1.89
N PHE A 41 10.82 4.42 -1.62
CA PHE A 41 10.50 5.45 -2.61
C PHE A 41 11.65 6.42 -2.88
N ALA A 42 12.87 6.14 -2.39
CA ALA A 42 13.99 7.09 -2.43
C ALA A 42 14.45 7.48 -3.85
N HIS A 43 14.10 6.69 -4.87
CA HIS A 43 14.41 6.94 -6.28
C HIS A 43 13.35 7.81 -6.99
N PHE A 44 12.25 8.15 -6.31
CA PHE A 44 11.24 9.09 -6.82
C PHE A 44 11.56 10.54 -6.44
N THR A 45 10.99 11.49 -7.17
CA THR A 45 11.03 12.90 -6.79
C THR A 45 9.90 13.22 -5.82
N MET A 46 10.23 13.80 -4.66
CA MET A 46 9.23 14.25 -3.69
C MET A 46 8.78 15.68 -4.03
N ASN A 47 7.48 15.93 -4.05
CA ASN A 47 6.90 17.23 -4.40
C ASN A 47 5.58 17.48 -3.67
N GLU A 48 5.65 18.41 -2.73
CA GLU A 48 4.52 18.84 -1.90
C GLU A 48 3.70 19.99 -2.53
N THR A 49 4.00 20.38 -3.78
CA THR A 49 3.32 21.49 -4.47
C THR A 49 2.39 21.00 -5.57
N SER A 50 2.88 20.12 -6.45
CA SER A 50 2.12 19.58 -7.58
C SER A 50 2.57 18.15 -7.89
N PRO A 51 2.23 17.19 -7.01
CA PRO A 51 2.57 15.78 -7.21
C PRO A 51 1.72 15.15 -8.32
N GLN A 52 2.27 14.14 -9.00
CA GLN A 52 1.51 13.28 -9.92
C GLN A 52 0.70 12.21 -9.16
N ALA A 53 1.14 11.82 -7.97
CA ALA A 53 0.45 10.87 -7.11
C ALA A 53 0.63 11.22 -5.63
N VAL A 54 -0.41 10.94 -4.85
CA VAL A 54 -0.38 10.98 -3.38
C VAL A 54 -0.43 9.55 -2.88
N VAL A 55 0.59 9.14 -2.11
CA VAL A 55 0.68 7.79 -1.53
C VAL A 55 0.41 7.87 -0.03
N ILE A 56 -0.66 7.22 0.39
CA ILE A 56 -1.10 7.14 1.79
C ILE A 56 -0.72 5.78 2.38
N GLY A 57 -0.09 5.79 3.55
CA GLY A 57 0.18 4.60 4.36
C GLY A 57 0.07 4.92 5.84
N ASP A 58 0.67 4.06 6.67
CA ASP A 58 0.72 4.28 8.10
C ASP A 58 1.71 5.39 8.47
N MET A 59 1.24 6.39 9.21
CA MET A 59 2.04 7.44 9.86
C MET A 59 1.83 7.47 11.38
N GLY A 60 1.10 6.50 11.93
CA GLY A 60 0.71 6.44 13.33
C GLY A 60 0.13 7.76 13.83
N LYS A 61 0.76 8.30 14.86
CA LYS A 61 0.34 9.54 15.55
C LYS A 61 0.69 10.82 14.79
N ASP A 62 1.46 10.75 13.71
CA ASP A 62 1.97 11.94 13.02
C ASP A 62 0.93 12.52 12.06
N TRP A 63 -0.22 11.85 11.86
CA TRP A 63 -1.36 12.40 11.13
C TRP A 63 -1.95 13.63 11.82
N ASP A 64 -2.06 14.73 11.08
CA ASP A 64 -2.82 15.92 11.47
C ASP A 64 -3.77 16.38 10.36
N PHE A 65 -4.59 17.40 10.69
CA PHE A 65 -5.55 17.96 9.73
C PHE A 65 -4.86 18.66 8.55
N THR A 66 -3.69 19.26 8.77
CA THR A 66 -2.93 19.95 7.72
C THR A 66 -2.53 18.96 6.63
N MET A 67 -1.93 17.83 7.00
CA MET A 67 -1.53 16.77 6.07
C MET A 67 -2.72 16.17 5.33
N LEU A 68 -3.85 15.97 6.02
CA LEU A 68 -5.08 15.51 5.38
C LEU A 68 -5.59 16.51 4.34
N ASN A 69 -5.58 17.81 4.67
CA ASN A 69 -6.05 18.83 3.75
C ASN A 69 -5.11 19.00 2.55
N GLU A 70 -3.80 18.92 2.73
CA GLU A 70 -2.83 18.91 1.63
C GLU A 70 -3.04 17.72 0.68
N ALA A 71 -3.15 16.51 1.24
CA ALA A 71 -3.46 15.32 0.45
C ALA A 71 -4.79 15.48 -0.31
N PHE A 72 -5.82 16.02 0.35
CA PHE A 72 -7.10 16.33 -0.28
C PHE A 72 -6.94 17.30 -1.47
N GLN A 73 -6.22 18.42 -1.31
CA GLN A 73 -6.01 19.39 -2.39
C GLN A 73 -5.30 18.74 -3.59
N HIS A 74 -4.19 18.03 -3.36
CA HIS A 74 -3.48 17.33 -4.42
C HIS A 74 -4.36 16.33 -5.17
N ILE A 75 -5.18 15.55 -4.44
CA ILE A 75 -6.13 14.61 -5.05
C ILE A 75 -7.19 15.37 -5.87
N MET A 76 -7.70 16.51 -5.38
CA MET A 76 -8.66 17.34 -6.11
C MET A 76 -8.06 17.90 -7.41
N ASP A 77 -6.80 18.34 -7.36
CA ASP A 77 -6.03 18.86 -8.49
C ASP A 77 -5.62 17.79 -9.52
N GLY A 78 -5.94 16.51 -9.25
CA GLY A 78 -5.81 15.42 -10.22
C GLY A 78 -4.67 14.45 -9.95
N ALA A 79 -3.95 14.58 -8.82
CA ALA A 79 -2.98 13.58 -8.42
C ALA A 79 -3.65 12.21 -8.25
N THR A 80 -2.94 11.16 -8.67
CA THR A 80 -3.40 9.77 -8.50
C THR A 80 -3.45 9.44 -7.01
N PHE A 81 -4.62 9.07 -6.50
CA PHE A 81 -4.82 8.70 -5.10
C PHE A 81 -4.47 7.23 -4.86
N ILE A 82 -3.38 6.97 -4.14
CA ILE A 82 -2.87 5.63 -3.83
C ILE A 82 -2.91 5.40 -2.31
N ALA A 83 -3.28 4.19 -1.91
CA ALA A 83 -3.14 3.74 -0.54
C ALA A 83 -2.41 2.38 -0.48
N LEU A 84 -1.46 2.26 0.45
CA LEU A 84 -0.70 1.03 0.64
C LEU A 84 -1.56 -0.07 1.28
N HIS A 85 -2.50 0.30 2.15
CA HIS A 85 -3.50 -0.59 2.75
C HIS A 85 -4.72 0.25 3.17
N ARG A 86 -5.82 -0.42 3.51
CA ARG A 86 -7.07 0.20 3.97
C ARG A 86 -7.62 -0.46 5.23
N ASN A 87 -6.74 -0.96 6.08
CA ASN A 87 -7.12 -1.56 7.35
C ASN A 87 -7.74 -0.48 8.26
N PRO A 88 -8.85 -0.77 8.96
CA PRO A 88 -9.50 0.21 9.82
C PRO A 88 -8.75 0.43 11.14
N HIS A 89 -8.12 -0.62 11.66
CA HIS A 89 -7.39 -0.65 12.92
C HIS A 89 -6.39 -1.80 12.93
N TRP A 90 -5.48 -1.78 13.91
CA TRP A 90 -4.59 -2.89 14.24
C TRP A 90 -4.51 -3.06 15.76
N ASP A 91 -4.12 -4.26 16.21
CA ASP A 91 -3.94 -4.57 17.62
C ASP A 91 -2.48 -4.30 18.03
N THR A 92 -2.28 -3.36 18.95
CA THR A 92 -0.95 -2.96 19.42
C THR A 92 -0.44 -3.80 20.60
N GLY A 93 -1.26 -4.72 21.11
CA GLY A 93 -1.06 -5.41 22.39
C GLY A 93 -1.57 -4.61 23.59
N ASP A 94 -1.58 -3.27 23.51
CA ASP A 94 -2.17 -2.39 24.52
C ASP A 94 -3.63 -2.02 24.20
N GLY A 95 -4.12 -2.41 23.02
CA GLY A 95 -5.48 -2.18 22.55
C GLY A 95 -5.55 -1.93 21.05
N LEU A 96 -6.78 -1.71 20.56
CA LEU A 96 -7.00 -1.34 19.17
C LEU A 96 -6.57 0.10 18.91
N ALA A 97 -5.71 0.30 17.91
CA ALA A 97 -5.35 1.61 17.39
C ALA A 97 -5.92 1.80 15.97
N MET A 98 -6.31 3.03 15.63
CA MET A 98 -6.71 3.35 14.26
C MET A 98 -5.53 3.13 13.30
N ASP A 99 -5.86 2.71 12.09
CA ASP A 99 -4.89 2.51 11.01
C ASP A 99 -5.24 3.42 9.81
N ALA A 100 -4.37 3.44 8.80
CA ALA A 100 -4.42 4.28 7.61
C ALA A 100 -5.79 4.28 6.90
N GLY A 101 -6.56 3.19 7.00
CA GLY A 101 -7.88 3.07 6.38
C GLY A 101 -8.88 4.13 6.84
N ALA A 102 -8.76 4.66 8.06
CA ALA A 102 -9.59 5.76 8.54
C ALA A 102 -9.33 7.04 7.72
N PHE A 103 -8.06 7.41 7.52
CA PHE A 103 -7.64 8.58 6.76
C PHE A 103 -7.91 8.42 5.26
N VAL A 104 -7.63 7.23 4.71
CA VAL A 104 -8.00 6.90 3.32
C VAL A 104 -9.50 7.08 3.11
N THR A 105 -10.34 6.58 4.02
CA THR A 105 -11.79 6.72 3.91
C THR A 105 -12.26 8.17 4.02
N ALA A 106 -11.65 8.97 4.89
CA ALA A 106 -11.95 10.39 5.01
C ALA A 106 -11.66 11.14 3.69
N LEU A 107 -10.49 10.87 3.09
CA LEU A 107 -10.10 11.44 1.79
C LEU A 107 -11.01 10.96 0.66
N GLU A 108 -11.34 9.66 0.60
CA GLU A 108 -12.30 9.15 -0.39
C GLU A 108 -13.66 9.83 -0.27
N TYR A 109 -14.12 10.03 0.97
CA TYR A 109 -15.40 10.68 1.24
C TYR A 109 -15.40 12.15 0.81
N ALA A 110 -14.32 12.89 1.13
CA ALA A 110 -14.19 14.31 0.84
C ALA A 110 -14.00 14.57 -0.67
N THR A 111 -13.15 13.78 -1.32
CA THR A 111 -12.80 13.96 -2.76
C THR A 111 -13.81 13.31 -3.71
N LYS A 112 -14.64 12.38 -3.22
CA LYS A 112 -15.47 11.47 -4.03
C LYS A 112 -14.68 10.60 -5.01
N LYS A 113 -13.35 10.50 -4.84
CA LYS A 113 -12.45 9.64 -5.62
C LYS A 113 -12.08 8.42 -4.78
N LYS A 114 -11.94 7.26 -5.42
CA LYS A 114 -11.51 6.02 -4.74
C LYS A 114 -10.00 5.88 -4.78
N ALA A 115 -9.41 5.44 -3.67
CA ALA A 115 -7.99 5.15 -3.61
C ALA A 115 -7.69 3.88 -4.41
N LYS A 116 -6.58 3.88 -5.14
CA LYS A 116 -5.99 2.66 -5.66
C LYS A 116 -5.25 1.96 -4.52
N ILE A 117 -5.80 0.84 -4.04
CA ILE A 117 -5.14 0.00 -3.05
C ILE A 117 -4.07 -0.85 -3.74
N LEU A 118 -2.83 -0.82 -3.23
CA LEU A 118 -1.69 -1.56 -3.81
C LEU A 118 -1.09 -2.62 -2.88
N GLY A 119 -1.49 -2.69 -1.61
CA GLY A 119 -1.25 -3.85 -0.75
C GLY A 119 -2.34 -4.92 -0.86
N LYS A 120 -2.27 -5.94 -0.02
CA LYS A 120 -3.30 -6.99 0.09
C LYS A 120 -4.67 -6.41 0.48
N PRO A 121 -5.80 -6.95 -0.02
CA PRO A 121 -5.93 -8.09 -0.95
C PRO A 121 -5.83 -7.70 -2.44
N SER A 122 -5.24 -6.56 -2.80
CA SER A 122 -5.24 -6.12 -4.19
C SER A 122 -4.50 -7.12 -5.09
N ARG A 123 -5.11 -7.46 -6.24
CA ARG A 123 -4.46 -8.27 -7.27
C ARG A 123 -3.10 -7.69 -7.70
N ALA A 124 -2.92 -6.36 -7.63
CA ALA A 124 -1.65 -5.72 -7.96
C ALA A 124 -0.50 -6.17 -7.05
N PHE A 125 -0.78 -6.41 -5.76
CA PHE A 125 0.20 -6.92 -4.81
C PHE A 125 0.66 -8.34 -5.18
N PHE A 126 -0.30 -9.24 -5.43
CA PHE A 126 -0.01 -10.63 -5.78
C PHE A 126 0.67 -10.76 -7.15
N VAL A 127 0.32 -9.91 -8.12
CA VAL A 127 1.03 -9.82 -9.40
C VAL A 127 2.48 -9.42 -9.17
N ALA A 128 2.74 -8.40 -8.34
CA ALA A 128 4.10 -7.99 -8.02
C ALA A 128 4.90 -9.11 -7.33
N ALA A 129 4.26 -9.91 -6.45
CA ALA A 129 4.88 -11.07 -5.80
C ALA A 129 5.24 -12.18 -6.81
N ALA A 130 4.32 -12.51 -7.72
CA ALA A 130 4.58 -13.50 -8.74
C ALA A 130 5.69 -13.05 -9.70
N GLU A 131 5.69 -11.77 -10.10
CA GLU A 131 6.73 -11.16 -10.92
C GLU A 131 8.10 -11.19 -10.22
N SER A 132 8.18 -10.89 -8.92
CA SER A 132 9.46 -10.92 -8.18
C SER A 132 10.05 -12.33 -8.08
N MET A 133 9.20 -13.36 -8.08
CA MET A 133 9.61 -14.77 -8.11
C MET A 133 9.83 -15.32 -9.54
N GLY A 134 9.43 -14.57 -10.58
CA GLY A 134 9.49 -15.04 -11.96
C GLY A 134 8.53 -16.20 -12.26
N VAL A 135 7.38 -16.25 -11.57
CA VAL A 135 6.36 -17.30 -11.74
C VAL A 135 5.03 -16.72 -12.18
N ASP A 136 4.18 -17.55 -12.77
CA ASP A 136 2.78 -17.20 -13.02
C ASP A 136 1.96 -17.28 -11.72
N LEU A 137 0.92 -16.44 -11.59
CA LEU A 137 -0.01 -16.46 -10.45
C LEU A 137 -0.58 -17.86 -10.17
N PHE A 138 -0.86 -18.64 -11.22
CA PHE A 138 -1.40 -20.00 -11.10
C PHE A 138 -0.41 -20.98 -10.46
N ASN A 139 0.89 -20.72 -10.57
CA ASN A 139 1.97 -21.53 -9.99
C ASN A 139 2.40 -21.02 -8.60
N MET A 140 1.72 -20.00 -8.06
CA MET A 140 1.96 -19.44 -6.74
C MET A 140 0.99 -20.00 -5.71
N ALA A 141 1.49 -20.23 -4.50
CA ALA A 141 0.67 -20.52 -3.32
C ALA A 141 0.84 -19.43 -2.27
N VAL A 142 -0.26 -19.00 -1.66
CA VAL A 142 -0.29 -18.00 -0.59
C VAL A 142 -0.61 -18.70 0.72
N VAL A 143 0.22 -18.49 1.74
CA VAL A 143 0.02 -18.99 3.10
C VAL A 143 -0.14 -17.78 4.02
N GLY A 144 -1.22 -17.73 4.80
CA GLY A 144 -1.49 -16.61 5.69
C GLY A 144 -2.61 -16.89 6.68
N ASP A 145 -2.83 -15.98 7.62
CA ASP A 145 -3.79 -16.09 8.72
C ASP A 145 -5.03 -15.21 8.53
N ASP A 146 -5.00 -14.28 7.56
CA ASP A 146 -6.10 -13.35 7.30
C ASP A 146 -6.95 -13.78 6.07
N LEU A 147 -8.19 -14.16 6.34
CA LEU A 147 -9.17 -14.53 5.32
C LEU A 147 -9.42 -13.43 4.27
N LYS A 148 -9.43 -12.16 4.67
CA LYS A 148 -9.78 -11.01 3.82
C LYS A 148 -8.60 -10.47 3.05
N THR A 149 -7.40 -10.53 3.62
CA THR A 149 -6.22 -9.94 2.96
C THR A 149 -5.40 -10.99 2.22
N ASP A 150 -5.12 -12.14 2.82
CA ASP A 150 -4.32 -13.22 2.21
C ASP A 150 -5.17 -14.11 1.30
N ILE A 151 -6.19 -14.73 1.87
CA ILE A 151 -6.94 -15.80 1.21
C ILE A 151 -7.84 -15.24 0.10
N GLU A 152 -8.63 -14.21 0.39
CA GLU A 152 -9.45 -13.53 -0.62
C GLU A 152 -8.56 -12.96 -1.74
N GLY A 153 -7.43 -12.36 -1.39
CA GLY A 153 -6.46 -11.83 -2.35
C GLY A 153 -5.91 -12.91 -3.29
N ALA A 154 -5.45 -14.03 -2.74
CA ALA A 154 -4.98 -15.19 -3.50
C ALA A 154 -6.06 -15.75 -4.44
N ASN A 155 -7.30 -15.88 -3.94
CA ASN A 155 -8.42 -16.39 -4.73
C ASN A 155 -8.77 -15.47 -5.92
N THR A 156 -8.68 -14.14 -5.77
CA THR A 156 -8.87 -13.22 -6.92
C THR A 156 -7.79 -13.33 -8.00
N CYS A 157 -6.71 -14.06 -7.69
CA CYS A 157 -5.58 -14.30 -8.58
C CYS A 157 -5.54 -15.73 -9.13
N ASP A 158 -6.52 -16.57 -8.78
CA ASP A 158 -6.52 -18.01 -9.08
C ASP A 158 -5.28 -18.75 -8.55
N SER A 159 -4.63 -18.20 -7.51
CA SER A 159 -3.51 -18.83 -6.81
C SER A 159 -4.02 -19.81 -5.76
N ALA A 160 -3.22 -20.84 -5.45
CA ALA A 160 -3.52 -21.71 -4.31
C ALA A 160 -3.43 -20.91 -2.99
N SER A 161 -4.32 -21.19 -2.04
CA SER A 161 -4.36 -20.48 -0.75
C SER A 161 -4.44 -21.46 0.43
N ILE A 162 -3.65 -21.24 1.47
CA ILE A 162 -3.60 -22.06 2.69
C ILE A 162 -3.78 -21.12 3.89
N LEU A 163 -4.87 -21.32 4.64
CA LEU A 163 -5.13 -20.59 5.88
C LEU A 163 -4.49 -21.31 7.07
N VAL A 164 -3.77 -20.58 7.92
CA VAL A 164 -3.13 -21.10 9.14
C VAL A 164 -3.62 -20.42 10.41
#